data_AF-A0A7F8Q927-F1
#
_entry.id   AF-A0A7F8Q927-F1
#
_cell.length_a   1.000
_cell.length_b   1.000
_cell.length_c   1.000
_cell.angle_alpha   90.00
_cell.angle_beta   90.00
_cell.angle_gamma   90.00
#
_symmetry.space_group_name_H-M   'P 1'
#
loop_
_entity.id
_entity.type
_entity.pdbx_description
1 polymer ?
#
loop_
_entity_poly.entity_id
_entity_poly.type
_entity_poly.pdbx_seq_one_letter_code
_entity_poly.pdbx_strand_id
1 'polypeptide(L)'
;PCSVPTAPCCPCSDTEVLLAVCTSDFVVRGSIQNVTHAPEQQESTIHLHVSRLYRQKSRVFRPAPEGGGWRGRVATLLECGVRPGRGEFLFTGHMHFGEARLGCAPRFKDFQRMYRDAEERGLNPCEMGTE
;
A
#
# COMPACT_ATOMS: atom_id res chain seq x y z
N PRO A 1 15.96 14.70 -3.24
CA PRO A 1 15.12 14.51 -4.45
C PRO A 1 15.42 13.16 -5.12
N CYS A 2 14.80 12.09 -4.62
CA CYS A 2 14.77 10.72 -5.14
C CYS A 2 15.85 10.27 -6.14
N SER A 3 17.11 10.50 -5.81
CA SER A 3 18.27 10.07 -6.59
C SER A 3 18.93 8.84 -5.99
N VAL A 4 18.40 8.33 -4.87
CA VAL A 4 18.90 7.15 -4.15
C VAL A 4 17.77 6.12 -4.10
N PRO A 5 17.94 4.91 -4.68
CA PRO A 5 16.91 3.86 -4.72
C PRO A 5 16.44 3.36 -3.35
N THR A 6 17.22 3.63 -2.29
CA THR A 6 16.91 3.24 -0.91
C THR A 6 16.39 4.39 -0.05
N ALA A 7 16.12 5.56 -0.64
CA ALA A 7 15.58 6.68 0.12
C ALA A 7 14.14 6.35 0.57
N PRO A 8 13.83 6.50 1.86
CA PRO A 8 12.62 5.95 2.51
C PRO A 8 11.26 6.43 1.97
N CYS A 9 11.25 7.45 1.11
CA CYS A 9 10.03 8.14 0.67
C CYS A 9 9.88 8.25 -0.84
N CYS A 10 10.72 7.54 -1.61
CA CYS A 10 10.60 7.60 -3.05
C CYS A 10 9.45 6.74 -3.55
N PRO A 11 8.70 7.23 -4.58
CA PRO A 11 7.71 6.40 -5.24
C PRO A 11 8.40 5.14 -5.77
N CYS A 12 7.81 3.98 -5.52
CA CYS A 12 8.26 2.73 -6.11
C CYS A 12 8.22 2.81 -7.64
N SER A 13 9.25 2.29 -8.28
CA SER A 13 9.27 2.01 -9.71
C SER A 13 8.29 0.91 -10.08
N ASP A 14 8.00 0.76 -11.38
CA ASP A 14 7.04 -0.22 -11.85
C ASP A 14 7.42 -1.65 -11.44
N THR A 15 8.69 -2.01 -11.60
CA THR A 15 9.23 -3.30 -11.20
C THR A 15 9.11 -3.53 -9.69
N GLU A 16 9.38 -2.52 -8.87
CA GLU A 16 9.25 -2.62 -7.41
C GLU A 16 7.80 -2.82 -6.99
N VAL A 17 6.85 -2.12 -7.62
CA VAL A 17 5.42 -2.32 -7.36
C VAL A 17 5.01 -3.75 -7.71
N LEU A 18 5.38 -4.24 -8.90
CA LEU A 18 5.03 -5.58 -9.36
C LEU A 18 5.58 -6.66 -8.41
N LEU A 19 6.84 -6.53 -7.99
CA LEU A 19 7.46 -7.45 -7.02
C LEU A 19 6.82 -7.33 -5.63
N ALA A 20 6.52 -6.12 -5.18
CA ALA A 20 5.95 -5.87 -3.86
C ALA A 20 4.59 -6.54 -3.68
N VAL A 21 3.76 -6.61 -4.74
CA VAL A 21 2.49 -7.34 -4.70
C VAL A 21 2.67 -8.82 -4.36
N CYS A 22 3.76 -9.44 -4.82
CA CYS A 22 4.00 -10.87 -4.63
C CYS A 22 4.61 -11.18 -3.26
N THR A 23 5.46 -10.29 -2.76
CA THR A 23 6.32 -10.56 -1.59
C THR A 23 5.83 -9.93 -0.29
N SER A 24 4.94 -8.93 -0.37
CA SER A 24 4.45 -8.20 0.80
C SER A 24 3.63 -9.06 1.75
N ASP A 25 3.65 -8.69 3.03
CA ASP A 25 2.83 -9.33 4.05
C ASP A 25 1.36 -8.96 3.93
N PHE A 26 1.08 -7.76 3.40
CA PHE A 26 -0.26 -7.34 3.03
C PHE A 26 -0.29 -6.67 1.66
N VAL A 27 -1.42 -6.84 0.97
CA VAL A 27 -1.74 -6.16 -0.28
C VAL A 27 -3.23 -5.84 -0.27
N VAL A 28 -3.55 -4.54 -0.29
CA VAL A 28 -4.94 -4.07 -0.17
C VAL A 28 -5.23 -2.92 -1.13
N ARG A 29 -6.44 -2.88 -1.69
CA ARG A 29 -6.99 -1.73 -2.41
C ARG A 29 -7.87 -0.93 -1.45
N GLY A 30 -7.69 0.38 -1.42
CA GLY A 30 -8.48 1.23 -0.55
C GLY A 30 -8.25 2.72 -0.75
N SER A 31 -8.86 3.51 0.12
CA SER A 31 -8.76 4.96 0.15
C SER A 31 -8.27 5.46 1.51
N ILE A 32 -7.63 6.62 1.51
CA ILE A 32 -7.14 7.28 2.72
C ILE A 32 -8.31 8.03 3.36
N GLN A 33 -8.73 7.60 4.55
CA GLN A 33 -9.74 8.30 5.33
C GLN A 33 -9.14 9.47 6.10
N ASN A 34 -7.97 9.24 6.73
CA ASN A 34 -7.30 10.24 7.53
C ASN A 34 -5.80 9.94 7.64
N VAL A 35 -5.00 10.95 7.96
CA VAL A 35 -3.58 10.80 8.30
C VAL A 35 -3.33 11.49 9.64
N THR A 36 -2.67 10.79 10.56
CA THR A 36 -2.25 11.36 11.84
C THR A 36 -0.73 11.32 11.94
N HIS A 37 -0.13 12.35 12.52
CA HIS A 37 1.32 12.46 12.66
C HIS A 37 1.72 12.32 14.14
N ALA A 38 2.79 11.59 14.40
CA ALA A 38 3.41 11.44 15.71
C ALA A 38 4.87 11.94 15.63
N PRO A 39 5.11 13.26 15.78
CA PRO A 39 6.44 13.85 15.64
C PRO A 39 7.48 13.27 16.59
N GLU A 40 7.08 12.92 17.81
CA GLU A 40 7.97 12.32 18.80
C GLU A 40 8.51 10.95 18.37
N GLN A 41 7.73 10.22 17.56
CA GLN A 41 8.10 8.90 17.03
C GLN A 41 8.70 9.00 15.62
N GLN A 42 8.70 10.19 15.00
CA GLN A 42 9.06 10.40 13.59
C GLN A 42 8.19 9.57 12.62
N GLU A 43 6.91 9.38 12.96
CA GLU A 43 6.00 8.53 12.20
C GLU A 43 4.70 9.22 11.79
N SER A 44 4.11 8.70 10.71
CA SER A 44 2.78 9.05 10.23
C SER A 44 1.93 7.79 10.05
N THR A 45 0.70 7.84 10.52
CA THR A 45 -0.26 6.74 10.45
C THR A 45 -1.38 7.09 9.48
N ILE A 46 -1.50 6.26 8.45
CA ILE A 46 -2.52 6.35 7.41
C ILE A 46 -3.69 5.46 7.80
N HIS A 47 -4.86 6.07 7.98
CA HIS A 47 -6.11 5.37 8.27
C HIS A 47 -6.81 5.02 6.95
N LEU A 48 -7.03 3.74 6.72
CA LEU A 48 -7.53 3.23 5.45
C LEU A 48 -8.95 2.69 5.56
N HIS A 49 -9.76 3.02 4.56
CA HIS A 49 -10.91 2.22 4.18
C HIS A 49 -10.50 1.29 3.05
N VAL A 50 -10.53 -0.01 3.30
CA VAL A 50 -10.10 -1.05 2.36
C VAL A 50 -11.33 -1.62 1.67
N SER A 51 -11.38 -1.46 0.35
CA SER A 51 -12.44 -1.99 -0.51
C SER A 51 -12.18 -3.43 -0.94
N ARG A 52 -10.90 -3.81 -1.12
CA ARG A 52 -10.51 -5.19 -1.48
C ARG A 52 -9.24 -5.60 -0.76
N LEU A 53 -9.26 -6.79 -0.16
CA LEU A 53 -8.12 -7.40 0.50
C LEU A 53 -7.60 -8.56 -0.33
N TYR A 54 -6.41 -8.41 -0.92
CA TYR A 54 -5.78 -9.46 -1.73
C TYR A 54 -4.94 -10.40 -0.87
N ARG A 55 -4.22 -9.83 0.10
CA ARG A 55 -3.34 -10.57 1.00
C ARG A 55 -3.26 -9.89 2.36
N GLN A 56 -3.29 -10.66 3.44
CA GLN A 56 -2.83 -10.23 4.76
C GLN A 56 -2.30 -11.46 5.53
N LYS A 57 -1.04 -11.44 5.96
CA LYS A 57 -0.48 -12.50 6.83
C LYS A 57 -0.99 -12.39 8.26
N SER A 58 -1.23 -11.16 8.73
CA SER A 58 -1.75 -10.86 10.07
C SER A 58 -3.06 -10.08 9.97
N ARG A 59 -3.96 -10.25 10.95
CA ARG A 59 -5.31 -9.63 10.95
C ARG A 59 -5.31 -8.16 11.41
N VAL A 60 -4.57 -7.31 10.71
CA VAL A 60 -4.52 -5.85 10.96
C VAL A 60 -5.61 -5.08 10.25
N PHE A 61 -6.14 -5.62 9.14
CA PHE A 61 -7.32 -5.10 8.47
C PHE A 61 -8.55 -5.87 8.96
N ARG A 62 -9.44 -5.17 9.68
CA ARG A 62 -10.63 -5.76 10.29
C ARG A 62 -11.90 -5.35 9.55
N PRO A 63 -12.92 -6.22 9.46
CA PRO A 63 -14.19 -5.85 8.82
C PRO A 63 -14.76 -4.55 9.38
N ALA A 64 -15.25 -3.67 8.51
CA ALA A 64 -15.91 -2.44 8.93
C ALA A 64 -17.28 -2.76 9.56
N PRO A 65 -17.68 -2.10 10.67
CA PRO A 65 -18.98 -2.35 11.32
C PRO A 65 -20.19 -2.04 10.42
N GLU A 66 -20.03 -1.06 9.54
CA GLU A 66 -21.07 -0.55 8.63
C GLU A 66 -21.29 -1.46 7.40
N GLY A 67 -20.51 -2.55 7.28
CA GLY A 67 -20.47 -3.40 6.08
C GLY A 67 -19.59 -2.80 4.96
N GLY A 68 -19.38 -3.57 3.89
CA GLY A 68 -18.78 -3.05 2.65
C GLY A 68 -17.25 -2.92 2.59
N GLY A 69 -16.50 -3.52 3.53
CA GLY A 69 -15.04 -3.54 3.44
C GLY A 69 -14.32 -3.80 4.77
N TRP A 70 -13.07 -3.36 4.84
CA TRP A 70 -12.22 -3.44 6.04
C TRP A 70 -11.70 -2.07 6.44
N ARG A 71 -11.34 -1.91 7.71
CA ARG A 71 -10.60 -0.77 8.25
C ARG A 71 -9.26 -1.24 8.76
N GLY A 72 -8.24 -0.42 8.57
CA GLY A 72 -6.91 -0.69 9.06
C GLY A 72 -6.05 0.55 9.10
N ARG A 73 -4.85 0.40 9.65
CA ARG A 73 -3.85 1.46 9.76
C ARG A 73 -2.54 0.98 9.14
N VAL A 74 -1.86 1.88 8.45
CA VAL A 74 -0.54 1.64 7.89
C VAL A 74 0.38 2.78 8.31
N ALA A 75 1.53 2.47 8.89
CA ALA A 75 2.51 3.43 9.35
C ALA A 75 3.60 3.66 8.30
N THR A 76 4.14 4.87 8.26
CA THR A 76 5.26 5.30 7.42
C THR A 76 6.05 6.40 8.12
N LEU A 77 7.19 6.79 7.56
CA LEU A 77 8.05 7.81 8.14
C LEU A 77 7.45 9.20 7.97
N LEU A 78 7.61 10.05 8.99
CA LEU A 78 7.08 11.41 8.99
C LEU A 78 7.64 12.27 7.85
N GLU A 79 8.92 12.10 7.53
CA GLU A 79 9.60 12.82 6.44
C GLU A 79 9.02 12.52 5.05
N CYS A 80 8.26 11.43 4.88
CA CYS A 80 7.58 11.13 3.63
C CYS A 80 6.40 12.07 3.36
N GLY A 81 5.98 12.86 4.35
CA GLY A 81 5.04 13.96 4.17
C GLY A 81 3.68 13.51 3.60
N VAL A 82 3.24 12.31 3.96
CA VAL A 82 1.99 11.73 3.45
C VAL A 82 0.80 12.61 3.85
N ARG A 83 -0.11 12.80 2.89
CA ARG A 83 -1.31 13.64 3.06
C ARG A 83 -2.56 12.84 2.66
N PRO A 84 -3.73 13.18 3.20
CA PRO A 84 -4.99 12.66 2.71
C PRO A 84 -5.12 12.92 1.19
N GLY A 85 -5.38 11.87 0.44
CA GLY A 85 -5.48 11.92 -1.02
C GLY A 85 -6.79 11.31 -1.50
N ARG A 86 -7.40 11.91 -2.52
CA ARG A 86 -8.59 11.37 -3.18
C ARG A 86 -8.23 10.20 -4.11
N GLY A 87 -9.18 9.27 -4.22
CA GLY A 87 -9.11 8.11 -5.11
C GLY A 87 -8.69 6.84 -4.37
N GLU A 88 -8.51 5.78 -5.15
CA GLU A 88 -8.06 4.48 -4.65
C GLU A 88 -6.59 4.24 -4.95
N PHE A 89 -5.95 3.56 -4.02
CA PHE A 89 -4.54 3.22 -4.03
C PHE A 89 -4.40 1.73 -3.74
N LEU A 90 -3.34 1.15 -4.26
CA LEU A 90 -2.88 -0.17 -3.84
C LEU A 90 -1.83 0.04 -2.74
N PHE A 91 -2.08 -0.48 -1.54
CA PHE A 91 -1.12 -0.44 -0.44
C PHE A 91 -0.48 -1.81 -0.29
N THR A 92 0.84 -1.84 -0.37
CA THR A 92 1.68 -3.00 -0.07
C THR A 92 2.59 -2.70 1.10
N GLY A 93 3.08 -3.73 1.77
CA GLY A 93 4.01 -3.53 2.87
C GLY A 93 4.26 -4.76 3.73
N HIS A 94 5.00 -4.53 4.80
CA HIS A 94 5.44 -5.57 5.72
C HIS A 94 4.80 -5.38 7.09
N MET A 95 4.75 -6.47 7.84
CA MET A 95 4.33 -6.49 9.23
C MET A 95 5.55 -6.36 10.13
N HIS A 96 5.53 -5.41 11.04
CA HIS A 96 6.56 -5.22 12.05
C HIS A 96 5.90 -5.13 13.43
N PHE A 97 6.19 -6.09 14.31
CA PHE A 97 5.60 -6.18 15.66
C PHE A 97 4.08 -6.02 15.74
N GLY A 98 3.36 -6.57 14.75
CA GLY A 98 1.89 -6.49 14.69
C GLY A 98 1.35 -5.20 14.07
N GLU A 99 2.21 -4.31 13.61
CA GLU A 99 1.88 -3.08 12.89
C GLU A 99 2.17 -3.22 11.40
N ALA A 100 1.28 -2.69 10.56
CA ALA A 100 1.51 -2.63 9.12
C ALA A 100 2.38 -1.42 8.78
N ARG A 101 3.49 -1.66 8.08
CA ARG A 101 4.42 -0.64 7.61
C ARG A 101 4.32 -0.51 6.10
N LEU A 102 4.25 0.72 5.60
CA LEU A 102 4.09 1.01 4.18
C LEU A 102 5.33 0.60 3.39
N GLY A 103 5.12 -0.13 2.29
CA GLY A 103 6.10 -0.37 1.24
C GLY A 103 5.81 0.53 0.04
N CYS A 104 4.90 0.11 -0.83
CA CYS A 104 4.46 0.88 -2.00
C CYS A 104 3.00 1.32 -1.88
N ALA A 105 2.68 2.47 -2.48
CA ALA A 105 1.34 3.05 -2.47
C ALA A 105 0.90 3.68 -3.81
N PRO A 106 1.05 3.01 -4.96
CA PRO A 106 0.64 3.59 -6.24
C PRO A 106 -0.87 3.82 -6.28
N ARG A 107 -1.32 4.74 -7.14
CA ARG A 107 -2.75 4.81 -7.46
C ARG A 107 -3.18 3.50 -8.13
N PHE A 108 -4.35 3.00 -7.78
CA PHE A 108 -4.80 1.69 -8.25
C PHE A 108 -4.91 1.63 -9.79
N LYS A 109 -5.38 2.73 -10.42
CA LYS A 109 -5.45 2.83 -11.89
C LYS A 109 -4.08 2.72 -12.58
N ASP A 110 -3.01 3.20 -11.94
CA ASP A 110 -1.67 3.21 -12.52
C ASP A 110 -1.09 1.80 -12.39
N PHE A 111 -1.30 1.16 -11.22
CA PHE A 111 -1.00 -0.26 -11.02
C PHE A 111 -1.72 -1.17 -12.03
N GLN A 112 -3.02 -0.97 -12.27
CA GLN A 112 -3.77 -1.78 -13.25
C GLN A 112 -3.16 -1.72 -14.65
N ARG A 113 -2.69 -0.53 -15.08
CA ARG A 113 -2.00 -0.36 -16.36
C ARG A 113 -0.67 -1.13 -16.39
N MET A 114 0.14 -0.96 -15.36
CA MET A 114 1.46 -1.61 -15.26
C MET A 114 1.35 -3.14 -15.18
N TYR A 115 0.40 -3.65 -14.40
CA TYR A 115 0.18 -5.08 -14.23
C TYR A 115 -0.28 -5.72 -15.54
N ARG A 116 -1.19 -5.06 -16.27
CA ARG A 116 -1.63 -5.52 -17.59
C ARG A 116 -0.50 -5.56 -18.61
N ASP A 117 0.33 -4.52 -18.68
CA ASP A 117 1.51 -4.53 -19.57
C ASP A 117 2.45 -5.70 -19.24
N ALA A 118 2.70 -5.94 -17.95
CA ALA A 118 3.52 -7.05 -17.50
C ALA A 118 2.89 -8.40 -17.85
N GLU A 119 1.58 -8.56 -17.69
CA GLU A 119 0.83 -9.77 -18.02
C GLU A 119 0.85 -10.08 -19.52
N GLU A 120 0.57 -9.07 -20.36
CA GLU A 120 0.62 -9.19 -21.83
C GLU A 120 2.01 -9.60 -22.34
N ARG A 121 3.06 -9.22 -21.61
CA ARG A 121 4.46 -9.53 -21.92
C ARG A 121 4.98 -10.79 -21.24
N GLY A 122 4.18 -11.46 -20.39
CA GLY A 122 4.60 -12.61 -19.59
C GLY A 122 5.71 -12.29 -18.56
N LEU A 123 5.76 -11.04 -18.09
CA LEU A 123 6.73 -10.51 -17.14
C LEU A 123 6.12 -10.27 -15.75
N ASN A 124 4.87 -10.67 -15.51
CA ASN A 124 4.25 -10.56 -14.20
C ASN A 124 4.93 -11.53 -13.20
N PRO A 125 5.45 -11.04 -12.07
CA PRO A 125 6.16 -11.89 -11.12
C PRO A 125 5.25 -12.86 -10.34
N CYS A 126 3.94 -12.60 -10.31
CA CYS A 126 2.91 -13.50 -9.78
C CYS A 126 1.53 -13.12 -10.32
N GLU A 127 0.56 -14.02 -10.17
CA GLU A 127 -0.85 -13.78 -10.49
C GLU A 127 -1.59 -13.05 -9.36
N MET A 128 -2.40 -12.06 -9.74
CA MET A 128 -3.24 -11.27 -8.84
C MET A 128 -4.52 -10.88 -9.58
N GLY A 129 -5.69 -11.07 -8.94
CA GLY A 129 -6.94 -10.55 -9.50
C GLY A 129 -6.97 -9.03 -9.44
N THR A 130 -6.82 -8.33 -10.57
CA THR A 130 -6.80 -6.85 -10.63
C THR A 130 -8.15 -6.20 -10.92
N GLU A 131 -9.23 -7.00 -10.88
CA GLU A 131 -10.61 -6.59 -11.14
C GLU A 131 -11.23 -5.70 -10.05
#